data_AF-A0A3F3A7F5-F1
#
_entry.id   AF-A0A3F3A7F5-F1
#
_cell.length_a   1.000
_cell.length_b   1.000
_cell.length_c   1.000
_cell.angle_alpha   90.00
_cell.angle_beta   90.00
_cell.angle_gamma   90.00
#
_symmetry.space_group_name_H-M   'P 1'
#
loop_
_entity.id
_entity.type
_entity.pdbx_description
1 polymer ?
#
loop_
_entity_poly.entity_id
_entity_poly.type
_entity_poly.pdbx_seq_one_letter_code
_entity_poly.pdbx_strand_id
1 'polypeptide(L)' 'MIVKFKDIGYSKKTFEKNIKEISYEEMVRCVAPYVCSSPSSIWFSFSNEEKTKGHVNANFHTIGYFEIKKEMA' A
#
# COMPACT_ATOMS: atom_id res chain seq x y z
N MET A 1 9.28 -10.19 -3.70
CA MET A 1 8.18 -10.08 -2.72
C MET A 1 7.02 -9.34 -3.36
N ILE A 2 5.82 -9.89 -3.28
CA ILE A 2 4.64 -9.32 -3.94
C ILE A 2 3.80 -8.57 -2.91
N VAL A 3 3.44 -7.32 -3.22
CA VAL A 3 2.45 -6.56 -2.45
C VAL A 3 1.20 -6.38 -3.29
N LYS A 4 0.08 -6.85 -2.76
CA LYS A 4 -1.25 -6.66 -3.33
C LYS A 4 -1.88 -5.45 -2.69
N PHE A 5 -2.21 -4.45 -3.50
CA PHE A 5 -2.97 -3.28 -3.09
C PHE A 5 -4.44 -3.45 -3.51
N LYS A 6 -5.37 -3.14 -2.61
CA LYS A 6 -6.82 -3.29 -2.81
C LYS A 6 -7.53 -1.97 -2.51
N ASP A 7 -8.56 -1.67 -3.30
CA ASP A 7 -9.43 -0.50 -3.15
C ASP A 7 -8.68 0.84 -3.02
N ILE A 8 -7.63 1.04 -3.80
CA ILE A 8 -6.79 2.24 -3.75
C ILE A 8 -7.49 3.44 -4.39
N GLY A 9 -7.58 4.52 -3.62
CA GLY A 9 -8.09 5.81 -4.04
C GLY A 9 -9.59 5.79 -4.37
N TYR A 10 -10.09 6.90 -4.92
CA TYR A 10 -11.50 7.05 -5.27
C TYR A 10 -11.97 6.01 -6.31
N SER A 11 -11.07 5.61 -7.21
CA SER A 11 -11.37 4.64 -8.27
C SER A 11 -11.29 3.18 -7.84
N LYS A 12 -11.06 2.91 -6.53
CA LYS A 12 -10.99 1.58 -5.92
C LYS A 12 -10.12 0.59 -6.70
N LYS A 13 -8.92 1.04 -7.10
CA LYS A 13 -8.02 0.22 -7.93
C LYS A 13 -7.44 -0.93 -7.11
N THR A 14 -7.37 -2.10 -7.73
CA THR A 14 -6.72 -3.28 -7.18
C THR A 14 -5.61 -3.73 -8.12
N PHE A 15 -4.40 -3.94 -7.60
CA PHE A 15 -3.23 -4.32 -8.38
C PHE A 15 -2.18 -5.00 -7.51
N GLU A 16 -1.21 -5.64 -8.16
CA GLU A 16 -0.07 -6.28 -7.50
C GLU A 16 1.24 -5.65 -8.01
N LYS A 17 2.22 -5.53 -7.12
CA LYS A 17 3.56 -5.04 -7.44
C LYS A 17 4.60 -5.97 -6.83
N ASN A 18 5.62 -6.33 -7.60
CA ASN A 18 6.82 -6.93 -7.06
C ASN A 18 7.74 -5.80 -6.59
N ILE A 19 8.08 -5.78 -5.31
CA ILE A 19 8.97 -4.78 -4.70
C ILE A 19 10.17 -5.48 -4.07
N LYS A 20 11.30 -4.78 -4.03
CA LYS A 20 12.55 -5.33 -3.51
C LYS A 20 12.52 -5.33 -1.98
N GLU A 21 11.97 -4.27 -1.39
CA GLU A 21 11.88 -4.11 0.05
C GLU A 21 10.62 -3.35 0.48
N ILE A 22 10.23 -3.49 1.75
CA ILE A 22 9.15 -2.68 2.32
C ILE A 22 9.79 -1.39 2.85
N SER A 23 9.82 -0.35 2.03
CA SER A 23 10.17 1.00 2.44
C SER A 23 9.02 1.96 2.17
N TYR A 24 8.96 3.06 2.93
CA TYR A 24 7.98 4.12 2.71
C TYR A 24 8.01 4.59 1.24
N GLU A 25 9.20 4.83 0.70
CA GLU A 25 9.38 5.32 -0.66
C GLU A 25 8.90 4.33 -1.73
N GLU A 26 9.25 3.03 -1.61
CA GLU A 26 8.78 2.01 -2.55
C GLU A 26 7.25 1.89 -2.50
N MET A 27 6.67 1.88 -1.31
CA MET A 27 5.22 1.76 -1.16
C MET A 27 4.48 3.00 -1.68
N VAL A 28 4.95 4.22 -1.39
CA VAL A 28 4.37 5.45 -1.94
C VAL A 28 4.45 5.47 -3.46
N ARG A 29 5.59 5.10 -4.06
CA ARG A 29 5.73 5.02 -5.53
C ARG A 29 4.71 4.07 -6.17
N CYS A 30 4.32 3.01 -5.47
CA CYS A 30 3.31 2.08 -5.95
C CYS A 30 1.90 2.67 -5.95
N VAL A 31 1.52 3.46 -4.93
CA VAL A 31 0.15 3.96 -4.76
C VAL A 31 -0.09 5.37 -5.29
N ALA A 32 0.94 6.23 -5.31
CA ALA A 32 0.84 7.64 -5.71
C ALA A 32 0.16 7.85 -7.08
N PRO A 33 0.41 7.02 -8.13
CA PRO A 33 -0.28 7.19 -9.41
C PRO A 33 -1.80 6.95 -9.37
N TYR A 34 -2.32 6.34 -8.32
CA TYR A 34 -3.72 5.93 -8.20
C TYR A 34 -4.54 6.82 -7.24
N VAL A 35 -3.91 7.85 -6.68
CA VAL A 35 -4.51 8.72 -5.66
C VAL A 35 -4.29 10.18 -6.04
N CYS A 36 -5.26 11.05 -5.73
CA CYS A 36 -5.14 12.49 -5.99
C CYS A 36 -4.40 13.24 -4.86
N SER A 37 -4.02 12.54 -3.81
CA SER A 37 -3.35 13.10 -2.63
C SER A 37 -1.85 13.31 -2.90
N SER A 38 -1.26 14.34 -2.29
CA SER A 38 0.19 14.54 -2.32
C SER A 38 0.91 13.31 -1.76
N PRO A 39 2.04 12.86 -2.34
CA PRO A 39 2.84 11.76 -1.79
C PRO A 39 3.16 11.92 -0.31
N SER A 40 3.44 13.16 0.14
CA SER A 40 3.76 13.49 1.54
C SER A 40 2.60 13.28 2.52
N SER A 41 1.36 13.18 2.02
CA SER A 41 0.16 12.94 2.83
C SER A 41 -0.18 11.46 2.97
N ILE A 42 0.51 10.58 2.23
CA ILE A 42 0.27 9.14 2.22
C ILE A 42 1.07 8.50 3.36
N TRP A 43 0.45 7.58 4.09
CA TRP A 43 1.11 6.78 5.12
C TRP A 43 0.49 5.39 5.23
N PHE A 44 1.24 4.46 5.83
CA PHE A 44 0.87 3.04 5.90
C PHE A 44 0.86 2.58 7.36
N SER A 45 -0.10 1.72 7.71
CA SER A 45 -0.15 1.08 9.02
C SER A 45 -0.45 -0.40 8.88
N PHE A 46 0.20 -1.21 9.71
CA PHE A 46 -0.09 -2.64 9.79
C PHE A 46 -1.35 -2.89 10.62
N SER A 47 -2.17 -3.83 10.17
CA SER A 47 -3.39 -4.24 10.84
C SER A 47 -3.28 -5.64 11.47
N ASN A 48 -2.11 -6.27 11.40
CA ASN A 48 -1.84 -7.57 12.00
C ASN A 48 -0.43 -7.67 12.60
N GLU A 49 -0.27 -8.57 13.56
CA GLU A 49 1.00 -8.78 14.28
C GLU A 49 2.13 -9.25 13.37
N GLU A 50 1.80 -10.06 12.37
CA GLU A 50 2.77 -10.57 11.37
C GLU A 50 3.29 -9.48 10.43
N LYS A 51 2.69 -8.27 10.44
CA LYS A 51 3.02 -7.16 9.55
C LYS A 51 2.96 -7.55 8.07
N THR A 52 1.93 -8.31 7.71
CA THR A 52 1.68 -8.75 6.32
C THR A 52 0.44 -8.09 5.73
N LYS A 53 -0.39 -7.41 6.52
CA LYS A 53 -1.59 -6.71 6.06
C LYS A 53 -1.66 -5.33 6.68
N GLY A 54 -2.27 -4.39 5.97
CA GLY A 54 -2.41 -3.04 6.49
C GLY A 54 -3.25 -2.11 5.65
N HIS A 55 -3.31 -0.87 6.10
CA HIS A 55 -4.05 0.23 5.50
C HIS A 55 -3.12 1.14 4.71
N VAL A 56 -3.61 1.64 3.58
CA VAL A 56 -3.06 2.80 2.89
C VAL A 56 -3.93 3.98 3.29
N ASN A 57 -3.31 5.03 3.83
CA ASN A 57 -4.03 6.19 4.33
C ASN A 57 -3.53 7.46 3.63
N ALA A 58 -4.40 8.44 3.50
CA ALA A 58 -4.06 9.79 3.08
C ALA A 58 -4.73 10.79 4.01
N ASN A 59 -3.95 11.71 4.59
CA ASN A 59 -4.41 12.55 5.70
C ASN A 59 -5.01 11.68 6.83
N PHE A 60 -6.29 11.87 7.17
CA PHE A 60 -6.99 11.14 8.24
C PHE A 60 -7.92 10.03 7.72
N HIS A 61 -7.81 9.65 6.44
CA HIS A 61 -8.69 8.67 5.82
C HIS A 61 -7.93 7.45 5.32
N THR A 62 -8.49 6.26 5.56
CA THR A 62 -8.09 5.05 4.86
C THR A 62 -8.59 5.12 3.42
N ILE A 63 -7.65 4.98 2.49
CA ILE A 63 -7.87 5.09 1.04
C ILE A 63 -7.52 3.79 0.32
N GLY A 64 -7.40 2.69 1.07
CA GLY A 64 -7.21 1.35 0.53
C GLY A 64 -6.43 0.46 1.49
N TYR A 65 -6.05 -0.71 1.00
CA TYR A 65 -5.44 -1.78 1.79
C TYR A 65 -4.25 -2.35 1.07
N PHE A 66 -3.31 -2.94 1.82
CA PHE A 66 -2.22 -3.72 1.26
C PHE A 66 -2.07 -5.07 1.96
N GLU A 67 -1.57 -6.05 1.22
CA GLU A 67 -1.27 -7.39 1.68
C GLU A 67 0.07 -7.83 1.07
N ILE A 68 1.03 -8.18 1.91
CA ILE A 68 2.37 -8.62 1.55
C ILE A 68 2.36 -10.15 1.47
N LYS A 69 2.69 -10.66 0.30
CA LYS A 69 3.00 -12.06 0.06
C LYS A 69 4.52 -12.20 -0.05
N LYS A 70 5.14 -12.79 0.97
CA LYS A 70 6.51 -13.26 0.85
C LYS A 70 6.49 -14.42 -0.15
N GLU A 71 7.31 -14.35 -1.19
CA GLU A 71 7.57 -15.52 -2.02
C GLU A 71 8.18 -16.57 -1.08
N MET A 72 7.53 -17.72 -0.95
CA MET A 72 8.13 -18.86 -0.26
C MET A 72 9.31 -19.28 -1.12
N ALA A 73 10.51 -19.24 -0.53
CA ALA A 73 11.71 -19.81 -1.11
C ALA A 73 11.63 -21.33 -1.15
#